data_AF-A0A9Q4KL11-F1
#
_entry.id   AF-A0A9Q4KL11-F1
#
_cell.length_a   1.000
_cell.length_b   1.000
_cell.length_c   1.000
_cell.angle_alpha   90.00
_cell.angle_beta   90.00
_cell.angle_gamma   90.00
#
_symmetry.space_group_name_H-M   'P 1'
#
loop_
_entity.id
_entity.type
_entity.pdbx_description
1 polymer ?
#
loop_
_entity_poly.entity_id
_entity_poly.type
_entity_poly.pdbx_seq_one_letter_code
_entity_poly.pdbx_strand_id
1 'polypeptide(L)'
;MKKIVLLIFLALNLNAFTYDELKSWYFEDINCSKFEFKKSSHKFSVDDLNNAIKNVDENKVLEILGSNRSLSFKNDSKGISPLTKNYITTNNILIEDMLFCADERVFKFGIYAAFVINNKNISESKTIEILNQLFNEGLDKNAVFYYEDFGLLNAALAGEKVEVFDYLLDKNCLISDRLGVDLWFNFVSIFMKENLLLSIKKPHSKELINLLNSQKYKMHRTFWLNLTKKVVEKGLNPKNLKSLYKTFEYLGDENATKELLNLGYKNDVK
;
A
#
# COMPACT_ATOMS: atom_id res chain seq x y z
N MET A 1 -1.48 3.86 -23.03
CA MET A 1 -0.81 2.53 -23.05
C MET A 1 0.43 2.47 -22.17
N LYS A 2 1.34 3.46 -22.14
CA LYS A 2 2.55 3.41 -21.30
C LYS A 2 2.31 3.49 -19.77
N LYS A 3 1.30 4.23 -19.26
CA LYS A 3 0.94 4.21 -17.82
C LYS A 3 0.56 2.80 -17.31
N ILE A 4 -0.10 2.00 -18.15
CA ILE A 4 -0.41 0.58 -17.88
C ILE A 4 0.89 -0.25 -17.91
N VAL A 5 1.81 0.05 -18.83
CA VAL A 5 3.13 -0.59 -18.89
C VAL A 5 4.00 -0.26 -17.67
N LEU A 6 3.92 0.95 -17.11
CA LEU A 6 4.62 1.30 -15.87
C LEU A 6 4.04 0.58 -14.65
N LEU A 7 2.72 0.44 -14.55
CA LEU A 7 2.06 -0.44 -13.58
C LEU A 7 2.54 -1.89 -13.73
N ILE A 8 2.74 -2.35 -14.96
CA ILE A 8 3.34 -3.65 -15.25
C ILE A 8 4.82 -3.68 -14.84
N PHE A 9 5.64 -2.64 -15.04
CA PHE A 9 7.04 -2.61 -14.57
C PHE A 9 7.16 -2.54 -13.03
N LEU A 10 6.27 -1.79 -12.38
CA LEU A 10 6.06 -1.80 -10.93
C LEU A 10 5.73 -3.22 -10.42
N ALA A 11 4.90 -3.95 -11.16
CA ALA A 11 4.55 -5.34 -10.84
C ALA A 11 5.67 -6.34 -11.20
N LEU A 12 6.48 -6.08 -12.23
CA LEU A 12 7.46 -7.03 -12.79
C LEU A 12 8.88 -6.90 -12.21
N ASN A 13 9.18 -5.89 -11.37
CA ASN A 13 10.45 -5.78 -10.63
C ASN A 13 11.73 -5.82 -11.52
N LEU A 14 11.65 -5.36 -12.77
CA LEU A 14 12.69 -5.67 -13.77
C LEU A 14 14.01 -4.90 -13.62
N ASN A 15 14.04 -3.73 -12.94
CA ASN A 15 15.27 -2.95 -12.69
C ASN A 15 15.15 -2.03 -11.45
N ALA A 16 16.28 -1.68 -10.82
CA ALA A 16 16.36 -0.63 -9.80
C ALA A 16 16.53 0.74 -10.47
N PHE A 17 15.42 1.37 -10.86
CA PHE A 17 15.45 2.72 -11.42
C PHE A 17 15.79 3.76 -10.34
N THR A 18 16.62 4.74 -10.71
CA THR A 18 16.79 5.97 -9.94
C THR A 18 15.50 6.81 -9.95
N TYR A 19 15.40 7.77 -9.03
CA TYR A 19 14.28 8.71 -9.01
C TYR A 19 14.12 9.46 -10.34
N ASP A 20 15.23 9.97 -10.89
CA ASP A 20 15.20 10.77 -12.13
C ASP A 20 14.83 9.94 -13.35
N GLU A 21 15.29 8.67 -13.43
CA GLU A 21 14.88 7.76 -14.50
C GLU A 21 13.38 7.46 -14.43
N LEU A 22 12.86 7.12 -13.24
CA LEU A 22 11.44 6.83 -13.07
C LEU A 22 10.59 8.06 -13.36
N LYS A 23 11.00 9.24 -12.87
CA LYS A 23 10.34 10.52 -13.13
C LYS A 23 10.35 10.83 -14.62
N SER A 24 11.50 10.73 -15.29
CA SER A 24 11.63 10.99 -16.72
C SER A 24 10.71 10.09 -17.55
N TRP A 25 10.61 8.81 -17.21
CA TRP A 25 9.70 7.88 -17.87
C TRP A 25 8.23 8.21 -17.60
N TYR A 26 7.89 8.55 -16.35
CA TYR A 26 6.50 8.88 -15.99
C TYR A 26 6.02 10.18 -16.67
N PHE A 27 6.91 11.17 -16.77
CA PHE A 27 6.60 12.49 -17.30
C PHE A 27 6.87 12.65 -18.80
N GLU A 28 7.34 11.61 -19.51
CA GLU A 28 7.67 11.64 -20.95
C GLU A 28 6.54 12.25 -21.79
N ASP A 29 5.29 11.88 -21.48
CA ASP A 29 4.09 12.31 -22.21
C ASP A 29 3.36 13.50 -21.54
N ILE A 30 3.90 14.06 -20.44
CA ILE A 30 3.25 15.13 -19.67
C ILE A 30 3.83 16.49 -20.07
N ASN A 31 3.11 17.21 -20.92
CA ASN A 31 3.46 18.60 -21.25
C ASN A 31 2.89 19.59 -20.21
N CYS A 32 3.66 19.90 -19.17
CA CYS A 32 3.25 20.87 -18.14
C CYS A 32 3.08 22.31 -18.65
N SER A 33 3.68 22.68 -19.78
CA SER A 33 3.55 24.03 -20.34
C SER A 33 2.14 24.35 -20.85
N LYS A 34 1.29 23.32 -21.05
CA LYS A 34 -0.10 23.48 -21.51
C LYS A 34 -1.04 24.01 -20.42
N PHE A 35 -0.61 24.04 -19.16
CA PHE A 35 -1.45 24.40 -18.02
C PHE A 35 -1.23 25.85 -17.58
N GLU A 36 -2.24 26.69 -17.82
CA GLU A 36 -2.27 28.06 -17.32
C GLU A 36 -2.74 28.11 -15.85
N PHE A 37 -1.81 27.97 -14.92
CA PHE A 37 -2.06 28.11 -13.48
C PHE A 37 -2.28 29.58 -13.09
N LYS A 38 -3.52 30.07 -13.26
CA LYS A 38 -3.90 31.46 -12.95
C LYS A 38 -3.99 31.69 -11.44
N LYS A 39 -3.40 32.77 -10.95
CA LYS A 39 -3.48 33.17 -9.55
C LYS A 39 -4.86 33.77 -9.26
N SER A 40 -5.49 33.29 -8.19
CA SER A 40 -6.66 33.91 -7.57
C SER A 40 -6.25 34.53 -6.22
N SER A 41 -6.93 35.59 -5.80
CA SER A 41 -6.80 36.12 -4.44
C SER A 41 -7.58 35.30 -3.41
N HIS A 42 -8.44 34.38 -3.88
CA HIS A 42 -9.21 33.51 -3.02
C HIS A 42 -8.34 32.44 -2.35
N LYS A 43 -8.60 32.16 -1.07
CA LYS A 43 -7.88 31.14 -0.30
C LYS A 43 -8.62 29.81 -0.39
N PHE A 44 -8.10 28.91 -1.20
CA PHE A 44 -8.66 27.56 -1.37
C PHE A 44 -8.08 26.56 -0.36
N SER A 45 -8.89 25.53 -0.09
CA SER A 45 -8.55 24.34 0.68
C SER A 45 -8.36 23.11 -0.23
N VAL A 46 -7.90 22.00 0.34
CA VAL A 46 -7.86 20.70 -0.37
C VAL A 46 -9.28 20.19 -0.62
N ASP A 47 -10.23 20.45 0.28
CA ASP A 47 -11.64 20.09 0.08
C ASP A 47 -12.23 20.80 -1.16
N ASP A 48 -11.89 22.07 -1.39
CA ASP A 48 -12.29 22.80 -2.60
C ASP A 48 -11.72 22.15 -3.87
N LEU A 49 -10.43 21.77 -3.83
CA LEU A 49 -9.78 21.07 -4.94
C LEU A 49 -10.44 19.71 -5.19
N ASN A 50 -10.68 18.92 -4.15
CA ASN A 50 -11.33 17.62 -4.23
C ASN A 50 -12.77 17.71 -4.76
N ASN A 51 -13.49 18.79 -4.45
CA ASN A 51 -14.81 19.07 -5.00
C ASN A 51 -14.75 19.45 -6.48
N ALA A 52 -13.80 20.30 -6.88
CA ALA A 52 -13.58 20.66 -8.29
C ALA A 52 -13.22 19.41 -9.13
N ILE A 53 -12.33 18.56 -8.61
CA ILE A 53 -11.94 17.28 -9.22
C ILE A 53 -13.15 16.38 -9.39
N LYS A 54 -13.96 16.20 -8.34
CA LYS A 54 -15.18 15.38 -8.38
C LYS A 54 -16.15 15.84 -9.47
N ASN A 55 -16.25 17.15 -9.68
CA ASN A 55 -17.13 17.76 -10.68
C ASN A 55 -16.50 17.86 -12.07
N VAL A 56 -15.24 17.42 -12.25
CA VAL A 56 -14.47 17.57 -13.49
C VAL A 56 -14.37 19.04 -13.93
N ASP A 57 -14.30 19.96 -12.97
CA ASP A 57 -14.17 21.39 -13.25
C ASP A 57 -12.69 21.77 -13.42
N GLU A 58 -12.18 21.52 -14.63
CA GLU A 58 -10.78 21.74 -15.01
C GLU A 58 -10.32 23.19 -14.80
N ASN A 59 -11.19 24.16 -15.11
CA ASN A 59 -10.90 25.57 -14.91
C ASN A 59 -10.73 25.89 -13.43
N LYS A 60 -11.61 25.34 -12.59
CA LYS A 60 -11.52 25.53 -11.14
C LYS A 60 -10.30 24.83 -10.55
N VAL A 61 -9.96 23.64 -11.04
CA VAL A 61 -8.71 22.94 -10.66
C VAL A 61 -7.49 23.81 -10.96
N LEU A 62 -7.39 24.37 -12.17
CA LEU A 62 -6.29 25.26 -12.56
C LEU A 62 -6.24 26.55 -11.72
N GLU A 63 -7.39 27.17 -11.42
CA GLU A 63 -7.47 28.35 -10.55
C GLU A 63 -6.97 28.04 -9.12
N ILE A 64 -7.42 26.92 -8.55
CA ILE A 64 -7.04 26.50 -7.20
C ILE A 64 -5.54 26.22 -7.14
N LEU A 65 -5.02 25.42 -8.07
CA LEU A 65 -3.60 25.05 -8.12
C LEU A 65 -2.70 26.25 -8.49
N GLY A 66 -3.20 27.20 -9.27
CA GLY A 66 -2.48 28.45 -9.55
C GLY A 66 -2.38 29.37 -8.34
N SER A 67 -3.35 29.31 -7.43
CA SER A 67 -3.34 30.05 -6.17
C SER A 67 -2.45 29.38 -5.12
N ASN A 68 -2.50 28.05 -5.02
CA ASN A 68 -1.64 27.29 -4.12
C ASN A 68 -1.35 25.88 -4.65
N ARG A 69 -0.20 25.74 -5.32
CA ARG A 69 0.28 24.47 -5.89
C ARG A 69 0.41 23.36 -4.86
N SER A 70 0.77 23.70 -3.61
CA SER A 70 0.98 22.70 -2.55
C SER A 70 -0.28 21.94 -2.15
N LEU A 71 -1.46 22.40 -2.57
CA LEU A 71 -2.70 21.70 -2.32
C LEU A 71 -2.76 20.36 -3.07
N SER A 72 -2.02 20.19 -4.18
CA SER A 72 -2.08 18.97 -5.00
C SER A 72 -1.62 17.69 -4.31
N PHE A 73 -0.71 17.79 -3.33
CA PHE A 73 -0.17 16.62 -2.61
C PHE A 73 -0.64 16.52 -1.15
N LYS A 74 -1.37 17.52 -0.65
CA LYS A 74 -1.89 17.52 0.72
C LYS A 74 -3.14 16.65 0.80
N ASN A 75 -3.44 16.21 2.02
CA ASN A 75 -4.68 15.50 2.31
C ASN A 75 -5.79 16.47 2.72
N ASP A 76 -7.03 16.13 2.37
CA ASP A 76 -8.21 16.80 2.87
C ASP A 76 -8.51 16.43 4.33
N SER A 77 -9.62 16.96 4.86
CA SER A 77 -10.09 16.69 6.22
C SER A 77 -10.36 15.20 6.53
N LYS A 78 -10.42 14.34 5.50
CA LYS A 78 -10.67 12.89 5.59
C LYS A 78 -9.43 12.07 5.27
N GLY A 79 -8.27 12.70 5.07
CA GLY A 79 -7.04 12.00 4.71
C GLY A 79 -6.92 11.66 3.23
N ILE A 80 -7.75 12.25 2.35
CA ILE A 80 -7.78 11.92 0.91
C ILE A 80 -7.01 12.99 0.13
N SER A 81 -5.97 12.56 -0.58
CA SER A 81 -5.22 13.43 -1.50
C SER A 81 -6.01 13.72 -2.78
N PRO A 82 -5.76 14.85 -3.47
CA PRO A 82 -6.33 15.14 -4.79
C PRO A 82 -6.07 14.06 -5.85
N LEU A 83 -4.90 13.43 -5.82
CA LEU A 83 -4.57 12.34 -6.74
C LEU A 83 -5.47 11.12 -6.47
N THR A 84 -5.57 10.69 -5.21
CA THR A 84 -6.48 9.63 -4.77
C THR A 84 -7.92 10.00 -5.12
N LYS A 85 -8.32 11.26 -4.90
CA LYS A 85 -9.66 11.75 -5.21
C LYS A 85 -9.99 11.61 -6.69
N ASN A 86 -9.09 12.05 -7.57
CA ASN A 86 -9.27 11.92 -9.01
C ASN A 86 -9.47 10.46 -9.39
N TYR A 87 -8.60 9.57 -8.90
CA TYR A 87 -8.71 8.16 -9.23
C TYR A 87 -10.02 7.50 -8.76
N ILE A 88 -10.50 7.80 -7.55
CA ILE A 88 -11.74 7.19 -7.01
C ILE A 88 -13.01 7.73 -7.68
N THR A 89 -13.02 8.97 -8.20
CA THR A 89 -14.26 9.60 -8.71
C THR A 89 -14.36 9.69 -10.21
N THR A 90 -13.29 10.02 -10.91
CA THR A 90 -13.35 10.48 -12.30
C THR A 90 -12.31 9.80 -13.18
N ASN A 91 -11.17 9.41 -12.60
CA ASN A 91 -10.00 8.87 -13.26
C ASN A 91 -9.59 9.73 -14.49
N ASN A 92 -9.68 11.06 -14.35
CA ASN A 92 -9.43 11.99 -15.44
C ASN A 92 -7.92 12.24 -15.60
N ILE A 93 -7.39 11.85 -16.76
CA ILE A 93 -5.96 11.95 -17.08
C ILE A 93 -5.48 13.40 -17.12
N LEU A 94 -6.31 14.33 -17.59
CA LEU A 94 -5.93 15.73 -17.68
C LEU A 94 -5.80 16.37 -16.28
N ILE A 95 -6.72 16.06 -15.37
CA ILE A 95 -6.62 16.50 -13.97
C ILE A 95 -5.41 15.87 -13.28
N GLU A 96 -5.15 14.59 -13.53
CA GLU A 96 -3.96 13.92 -13.02
C GLU A 96 -2.67 14.63 -13.47
N ASP A 97 -2.55 14.94 -14.78
CA ASP A 97 -1.44 15.71 -15.32
C ASP A 97 -1.34 17.11 -14.66
N MET A 98 -2.47 17.80 -14.43
CA MET A 98 -2.49 19.10 -13.74
C MET A 98 -1.93 18.99 -12.32
N LEU A 99 -2.29 17.94 -11.58
CA LEU A 99 -1.79 17.70 -10.21
C LEU A 99 -0.28 17.46 -10.21
N PHE A 100 0.21 16.60 -11.11
CA PHE A 100 1.64 16.32 -11.25
C PHE A 100 2.45 17.55 -11.67
N CYS A 101 1.92 18.37 -12.57
CA CYS A 101 2.58 19.59 -13.02
C CYS A 101 2.53 20.72 -12.00
N ALA A 102 1.56 20.71 -11.08
CA ALA A 102 1.49 21.69 -10.00
C ALA A 102 2.61 21.49 -8.98
N ASP A 103 2.87 20.25 -8.55
CA ASP A 103 3.89 19.95 -7.54
C ASP A 103 4.44 18.53 -7.71
N GLU A 104 5.77 18.38 -7.81
CA GLU A 104 6.41 17.07 -8.02
C GLU A 104 6.19 16.09 -6.85
N ARG A 105 5.83 16.60 -5.67
CA ARG A 105 5.54 15.74 -4.51
C ARG A 105 4.33 14.84 -4.72
N VAL A 106 3.42 15.20 -5.63
CA VAL A 106 2.33 14.31 -6.05
C VAL A 106 2.89 13.01 -6.61
N PHE A 107 3.94 13.09 -7.45
CA PHE A 107 4.63 11.92 -7.96
C PHE A 107 5.46 11.22 -6.87
N LYS A 108 6.22 11.97 -6.07
CA LYS A 108 7.05 11.39 -5.00
C LYS A 108 6.21 10.57 -4.01
N PHE A 109 5.11 11.15 -3.53
CA PHE A 109 4.30 10.55 -2.48
C PHE A 109 3.26 9.58 -3.03
N GLY A 110 2.69 9.84 -4.20
CA GLY A 110 1.65 8.98 -4.79
C GLY A 110 2.19 7.77 -5.55
N ILE A 111 3.40 7.86 -6.12
CA ILE A 111 3.94 6.84 -7.05
C ILE A 111 5.30 6.32 -6.58
N TYR A 112 6.28 7.22 -6.37
CA TYR A 112 7.66 6.82 -6.07
C TYR A 112 7.80 6.10 -4.72
N ALA A 113 7.09 6.56 -3.68
CA ALA A 113 7.10 5.90 -2.38
C ALA A 113 6.71 4.42 -2.47
N ALA A 114 5.60 4.11 -3.16
CA ALA A 114 5.16 2.73 -3.37
C ALA A 114 6.16 1.94 -4.22
N PHE A 115 6.72 2.55 -5.28
CA PHE A 115 7.76 1.93 -6.10
C PHE A 115 8.95 1.48 -5.25
N VAL A 116 9.49 2.36 -4.41
CA VAL A 116 10.70 2.07 -3.61
C VAL A 116 10.42 0.95 -2.61
N ILE A 117 9.25 0.96 -1.97
CA ILE A 117 8.86 -0.07 -1.00
C ILE A 117 8.67 -1.44 -1.67
N ASN A 118 8.08 -1.49 -2.87
CA ASN A 118 7.80 -2.76 -3.54
C ASN A 118 9.00 -3.32 -4.33
N ASN A 119 9.98 -2.48 -4.67
CA ASN A 119 11.09 -2.89 -5.53
C ASN A 119 12.05 -3.84 -4.79
N LYS A 120 12.06 -5.11 -5.19
CA LYS A 120 12.93 -6.14 -4.59
C LYS A 120 14.43 -5.90 -4.82
N ASN A 121 14.79 -5.08 -5.80
CA ASN A 121 16.19 -4.76 -6.13
C ASN A 121 16.75 -3.59 -5.28
N ILE A 122 15.92 -2.88 -4.51
CA ILE A 122 16.37 -1.87 -3.56
C ILE A 122 16.50 -2.53 -2.18
N SER A 123 17.64 -2.43 -1.53
CA SER A 123 17.82 -3.00 -0.18
C SER A 123 16.86 -2.37 0.83
N GLU A 124 16.55 -3.09 1.91
CA GLU A 124 15.71 -2.55 2.99
C GLU A 124 16.33 -1.31 3.64
N SER A 125 17.64 -1.33 3.88
CA SER A 125 18.39 -0.18 4.41
C SER A 125 18.28 1.06 3.51
N LYS A 126 18.40 0.88 2.18
CA LYS A 126 18.26 1.98 1.22
C LYS A 126 16.80 2.44 1.13
N THR A 127 15.85 1.52 1.21
CA THR A 127 14.42 1.84 1.27
C THR A 127 14.12 2.73 2.47
N ILE A 128 14.64 2.39 3.65
CA ILE A 128 14.47 3.19 4.89
C ILE A 128 15.12 4.57 4.75
N GLU A 129 16.31 4.67 4.14
CA GLU A 129 16.96 5.96 3.87
C GLU A 129 16.07 6.87 3.01
N ILE A 130 15.56 6.34 1.90
CA ILE A 130 14.67 7.08 0.99
C ILE A 130 13.36 7.45 1.70
N LEU A 131 12.77 6.55 2.48
CA LEU A 131 11.55 6.85 3.23
C LEU A 131 11.77 7.97 4.26
N ASN A 132 12.91 8.02 4.94
CA ASN A 132 13.24 9.13 5.82
C ASN A 132 13.27 10.46 5.07
N GLN A 133 13.85 10.49 3.86
CA GLN A 133 13.84 11.69 3.01
C GLN A 133 12.40 12.08 2.64
N LEU A 134 11.58 11.13 2.19
CA LEU A 134 10.19 11.38 1.81
C LEU A 134 9.33 11.86 2.99
N PHE A 135 9.50 11.29 4.18
CA PHE A 135 8.83 11.77 5.40
C PHE A 135 9.24 13.20 5.76
N ASN A 136 10.52 13.55 5.62
CA ASN A 136 11.00 14.90 5.85
C ASN A 136 10.43 15.90 4.81
N GLU A 137 10.16 15.44 3.58
CA GLU A 137 9.54 16.25 2.53
C GLU A 137 8.00 16.38 2.69
N GLY A 138 7.39 15.59 3.56
CA GLY A 138 5.96 15.67 3.90
C GLY A 138 5.10 14.49 3.45
N LEU A 139 5.68 13.32 3.15
CA LEU A 139 4.92 12.08 2.96
C LEU A 139 4.07 11.80 4.23
N ASP A 140 2.76 11.61 4.06
CA ASP A 140 1.88 11.27 5.17
C ASP A 140 2.11 9.81 5.60
N LYS A 141 2.22 9.57 6.90
CA LYS A 141 2.28 8.21 7.48
C LYS A 141 1.00 7.40 7.24
N ASN A 142 -0.10 8.10 6.95
CA ASN A 142 -1.38 7.54 6.57
C ASN A 142 -1.61 7.54 5.06
N ALA A 143 -0.56 7.73 4.25
CA ALA A 143 -0.68 7.66 2.80
C ALA A 143 -1.30 6.32 2.36
N VAL A 144 -2.31 6.42 1.50
CA VAL A 144 -2.99 5.28 0.86
C VAL A 144 -2.76 5.37 -0.64
N PHE A 145 -2.24 4.28 -1.22
CA PHE A 145 -1.97 4.18 -2.64
C PHE A 145 -3.19 3.61 -3.35
N TYR A 146 -3.82 4.41 -4.21
CA TYR A 146 -5.12 4.08 -4.80
C TYR A 146 -5.13 2.77 -5.58
N TYR A 147 -4.10 2.49 -6.37
CA TYR A 147 -4.08 1.31 -7.24
C TYR A 147 -4.24 0.00 -6.49
N GLU A 148 -3.91 -0.02 -5.19
CA GLU A 148 -3.96 -1.24 -4.39
C GLU A 148 -4.79 -1.09 -3.11
N ASP A 149 -5.44 0.07 -2.89
CA ASP A 149 -6.22 0.42 -1.69
C ASP A 149 -5.51 -0.01 -0.39
N PHE A 150 -4.22 0.35 -0.32
CA PHE A 150 -3.36 -0.08 0.78
C PHE A 150 -2.36 1.00 1.18
N GLY A 151 -1.87 0.93 2.43
CA GLY A 151 -0.90 1.89 2.96
C GLY A 151 0.55 1.42 2.84
N LEU A 152 1.45 2.19 3.45
CA LEU A 152 2.89 1.90 3.48
C LEU A 152 3.22 0.49 4.04
N LEU A 153 2.51 0.05 5.09
CA LEU A 153 2.71 -1.26 5.70
C LEU A 153 2.33 -2.41 4.75
N ASN A 154 1.21 -2.26 4.03
CA ASN A 154 0.76 -3.26 3.07
C ASN A 154 1.75 -3.38 1.90
N ALA A 155 2.28 -2.24 1.42
CA ALA A 155 3.34 -2.22 0.42
C ALA A 155 4.58 -2.99 0.89
N ALA A 156 5.07 -2.70 2.11
CA ALA A 156 6.27 -3.37 2.64
C ALA A 156 6.05 -4.88 2.76
N LEU A 157 4.83 -5.29 3.13
CA LEU A 157 4.48 -6.70 3.21
C LEU A 157 4.44 -7.38 1.83
N ALA A 158 3.83 -6.73 0.83
CA ALA A 158 3.78 -7.23 -0.55
C ALA A 158 5.19 -7.33 -1.18
N GLY A 159 6.08 -6.39 -0.84
CA GLY A 159 7.49 -6.41 -1.23
C GLY A 159 8.35 -7.45 -0.49
N GLU A 160 7.78 -8.21 0.46
CA GLU A 160 8.51 -9.12 1.36
C GLU A 160 9.64 -8.40 2.14
N LYS A 161 9.47 -7.11 2.46
CA LYS A 161 10.44 -6.25 3.16
C LYS A 161 10.14 -6.14 4.66
N VAL A 162 10.63 -7.09 5.45
CA VAL A 162 10.34 -7.21 6.88
C VAL A 162 10.96 -6.10 7.72
N GLU A 163 12.21 -5.68 7.45
CA GLU A 163 12.85 -4.58 8.19
C GLU A 163 12.16 -3.25 7.88
N VAL A 164 11.78 -3.02 6.62
CA VAL A 164 11.00 -1.84 6.23
C VAL A 164 9.63 -1.85 6.91
N PHE A 165 9.00 -3.02 6.99
CA PHE A 165 7.72 -3.19 7.68
C PHE A 165 7.83 -2.83 9.17
N ASP A 166 8.80 -3.39 9.89
CA ASP A 166 9.03 -3.11 11.31
C ASP A 166 9.32 -1.60 11.52
N TYR A 167 10.15 -1.00 10.66
CA TYR A 167 10.43 0.45 10.69
C TYR A 167 9.17 1.30 10.52
N LEU A 168 8.31 0.97 9.55
CA LEU A 168 7.05 1.68 9.31
C LEU A 168 6.06 1.51 10.46
N LEU A 169 6.04 0.33 11.07
CA LEU A 169 5.21 0.02 12.24
C LEU A 169 5.64 0.85 13.45
N ASP A 170 6.94 1.02 13.67
CA ASP A 170 7.48 1.86 14.74
C ASP A 170 7.31 3.36 14.49
N LYS A 171 7.19 3.77 13.22
CA LYS A 171 6.79 5.15 12.86
C LYS A 171 5.30 5.43 13.09
N ASN A 172 4.51 4.43 13.51
CA ASN A 172 3.05 4.50 13.65
C ASN A 172 2.36 4.85 12.32
N CYS A 173 2.75 4.19 11.23
CA CYS A 173 2.04 4.30 9.96
C CYS A 173 0.66 3.62 10.05
N LEU A 174 -0.25 4.01 9.14
CA LEU A 174 -1.63 3.51 9.11
C LEU A 174 -1.67 1.97 9.05
N ILE A 175 -2.34 1.38 10.05
CA ILE A 175 -2.69 -0.03 10.07
C ILE A 175 -4.10 -0.15 9.48
N SER A 176 -4.18 -0.55 8.21
CA SER A 176 -5.46 -0.77 7.53
C SER A 176 -6.10 -2.08 7.98
N ASP A 177 -7.43 -2.15 7.98
CA ASP A 177 -8.17 -3.39 8.26
C ASP A 177 -7.78 -4.51 7.27
N ARG A 178 -7.44 -4.13 6.03
CA ARG A 178 -6.94 -5.04 4.98
C ARG A 178 -5.66 -5.78 5.36
N LEU A 179 -4.83 -5.21 6.24
CA LEU A 179 -3.55 -5.81 6.62
C LEU A 179 -3.73 -7.24 7.19
N GLY A 180 -4.84 -7.54 7.84
CA GLY A 180 -5.15 -8.90 8.31
C GLY A 180 -5.30 -9.93 7.16
N VAL A 181 -5.85 -9.51 6.02
CA VAL A 181 -5.95 -10.34 4.81
C VAL A 181 -4.58 -10.50 4.15
N ASP A 182 -3.77 -9.44 4.12
CA ASP A 182 -2.43 -9.51 3.51
C ASP A 182 -1.47 -10.40 4.32
N LEU A 183 -1.58 -10.39 5.66
CA LEU A 183 -0.88 -11.35 6.53
C LEU A 183 -1.29 -12.79 6.22
N TRP A 184 -2.59 -13.05 6.02
CA TRP A 184 -3.08 -14.36 5.63
C TRP A 184 -2.53 -14.78 4.26
N PHE A 185 -2.58 -13.89 3.25
CA PHE A 185 -2.10 -14.19 1.91
C PHE A 185 -0.62 -14.57 1.90
N ASN A 186 0.20 -13.82 2.65
CA ASN A 186 1.62 -14.13 2.78
C ASN A 186 1.88 -15.42 3.58
N PHE A 187 1.10 -15.69 4.62
CA PHE A 187 1.18 -16.95 5.34
C PHE A 187 0.88 -18.15 4.42
N VAL A 188 -0.19 -18.12 3.61
CA VAL A 188 -0.54 -19.26 2.75
C VAL A 188 0.41 -19.48 1.57
N SER A 189 1.32 -18.52 1.30
CA SER A 189 2.31 -18.64 0.21
C SER A 189 3.21 -19.86 0.34
N ILE A 190 3.43 -20.39 1.55
CA ILE A 190 4.22 -21.61 1.76
C ILE A 190 3.64 -22.81 1.02
N PHE A 191 2.30 -22.95 0.95
CA PHE A 191 1.68 -24.08 0.28
C PHE A 191 1.92 -24.03 -1.23
N MET A 192 1.80 -22.84 -1.83
CA MET A 192 2.13 -22.64 -3.25
C MET A 192 3.60 -22.91 -3.54
N LYS A 193 4.51 -22.44 -2.67
CA LYS A 193 5.95 -22.69 -2.78
C LYS A 193 6.31 -24.19 -2.68
N GLU A 194 5.45 -24.99 -2.06
CA GLU A 194 5.57 -26.44 -1.93
C GLU A 194 4.74 -27.22 -2.97
N ASN A 195 4.18 -26.54 -3.98
CA ASN A 195 3.28 -27.12 -4.99
C ASN A 195 2.05 -27.84 -4.39
N LEU A 196 1.60 -27.38 -3.22
CA LEU A 196 0.41 -27.88 -2.55
C LEU A 196 -0.77 -26.96 -2.82
N LEU A 197 -1.84 -27.54 -3.37
CA LEU A 197 -3.13 -26.89 -3.36
C LEU A 197 -3.71 -27.01 -1.95
N LEU A 198 -4.00 -25.88 -1.31
CA LEU A 198 -4.77 -25.85 -0.07
C LEU A 198 -6.24 -26.17 -0.38
N SER A 199 -6.51 -27.40 -0.80
CA SER A 199 -7.87 -27.88 -1.06
C SER A 199 -8.57 -28.08 0.28
N ILE A 200 -9.84 -27.71 0.43
CA ILE A 200 -10.64 -27.87 1.66
C ILE A 200 -11.11 -29.31 1.93
N LYS A 201 -10.66 -30.30 1.15
CA LYS A 201 -11.14 -31.68 1.25
C LYS A 201 -10.37 -32.44 2.34
N LYS A 202 -11.11 -32.97 3.32
CA LYS A 202 -10.61 -33.98 4.25
C LYS A 202 -10.82 -35.39 3.65
N PRO A 203 -9.95 -36.37 3.98
CA PRO A 203 -8.74 -36.25 4.80
C PRO A 203 -7.63 -35.47 4.08
N HIS A 204 -6.75 -34.83 4.87
CA HIS A 204 -5.58 -34.11 4.34
C HIS A 204 -4.65 -35.07 3.59
N SER A 205 -4.01 -34.58 2.52
CA SER A 205 -3.04 -35.38 1.78
C SER A 205 -1.79 -35.68 2.62
N LYS A 206 -1.06 -36.75 2.28
CA LYS A 206 0.17 -37.11 2.98
C LYS A 206 1.23 -36.02 2.87
N GLU A 207 1.30 -35.37 1.72
CA GLU A 207 2.23 -34.27 1.43
C GLU A 207 1.93 -33.06 2.33
N LEU A 208 0.65 -32.70 2.49
CA LEU A 208 0.24 -31.64 3.41
C LEU A 208 0.61 -31.99 4.85
N ILE A 209 0.32 -33.21 5.31
CA ILE A 209 0.68 -33.67 6.66
C ILE A 209 2.21 -33.62 6.87
N ASN A 210 2.99 -34.05 5.88
CA ASN A 210 4.45 -33.99 5.92
C ASN A 210 4.95 -32.54 6.04
N LEU A 211 4.37 -31.61 5.26
CA LEU A 211 4.71 -30.19 5.36
C LEU A 211 4.39 -29.64 6.76
N LEU A 212 3.19 -29.89 7.29
CA LEU A 212 2.77 -29.41 8.61
C LEU A 212 3.68 -29.91 9.74
N ASN A 213 4.24 -31.11 9.60
CA ASN A 213 5.18 -31.68 10.57
C ASN A 213 6.63 -31.16 10.42
N SER A 214 6.96 -30.56 9.28
CA SER A 214 8.31 -30.10 8.95
C SER A 214 8.75 -28.90 9.81
N GLN A 215 10.08 -28.72 9.97
CA GLN A 215 10.63 -27.51 10.59
C GLN A 215 10.34 -26.25 9.76
N LYS A 216 10.30 -26.38 8.43
CA LYS A 216 10.00 -25.28 7.52
C LYS A 216 8.65 -24.64 7.82
N TYR A 217 7.59 -25.45 7.97
CA TYR A 217 6.27 -24.94 8.35
C TYR A 217 6.26 -24.32 9.75
N LYS A 218 6.89 -24.98 10.74
CA LYS A 218 6.95 -24.48 12.13
C LYS A 218 7.62 -23.11 12.22
N MET A 219 8.74 -22.91 11.51
CA MET A 219 9.43 -21.62 11.44
C MET A 219 8.57 -20.56 10.75
N HIS A 220 7.99 -20.89 9.59
CA HIS A 220 7.11 -20.00 8.83
C HIS A 220 5.90 -19.55 9.65
N ARG A 221 5.20 -20.50 10.28
CA ARG A 221 4.06 -20.23 11.18
C ARG A 221 4.47 -19.32 12.34
N THR A 222 5.59 -19.60 12.99
CA THR A 222 6.06 -18.81 14.15
C THR A 222 6.37 -17.38 13.73
N PHE A 223 7.05 -17.19 12.59
CA PHE A 223 7.31 -15.87 12.03
C PHE A 223 6.02 -15.08 11.81
N TRP A 224 5.04 -15.66 11.10
CA TRP A 224 3.79 -14.98 10.78
C TRP A 224 2.90 -14.71 12.00
N LEU A 225 2.88 -15.62 12.99
CA LEU A 225 2.18 -15.37 14.26
C LEU A 225 2.83 -14.24 15.06
N ASN A 226 4.17 -14.19 15.13
CA ASN A 226 4.88 -13.12 15.82
C ASN A 226 4.63 -11.76 15.15
N LEU A 227 4.66 -11.71 13.82
CA LEU A 227 4.34 -10.49 13.06
C LEU A 227 2.88 -10.07 13.29
N THR A 228 1.95 -11.04 13.26
CA THR A 228 0.52 -10.80 13.54
C THR A 228 0.32 -10.22 14.95
N LYS A 229 1.00 -10.78 15.95
CA LYS A 229 0.97 -10.26 17.32
C LYS A 229 1.46 -8.81 17.38
N LYS A 230 2.61 -8.51 16.79
CA LYS A 230 3.17 -7.14 16.73
C LYS A 230 2.15 -6.13 16.15
N VAL A 231 1.49 -6.46 15.04
CA VAL A 231 0.54 -5.51 14.43
C VAL A 231 -0.75 -5.36 15.23
N VAL A 232 -1.22 -6.42 15.90
CA VAL A 232 -2.40 -6.34 16.79
C VAL A 232 -2.07 -5.46 18.00
N GLU A 233 -0.90 -5.64 18.61
CA GLU A 233 -0.42 -4.79 19.72
C GLU A 233 -0.33 -3.31 19.32
N LYS A 234 -0.05 -3.04 18.04
CA LYS A 234 0.04 -1.69 17.48
C LYS A 234 -1.29 -1.13 16.98
N GLY A 235 -2.37 -1.92 16.98
CA GLY A 235 -3.73 -1.42 16.73
C GLY A 235 -4.52 -2.13 15.63
N LEU A 236 -4.02 -3.21 15.02
CA LEU A 236 -4.85 -4.00 14.09
C LEU A 236 -6.04 -4.60 14.84
N ASN A 237 -7.26 -4.34 14.36
CA ASN A 237 -8.46 -4.96 14.92
C ASN A 237 -8.39 -6.49 14.73
N PRO A 238 -8.41 -7.30 15.81
CA PRO A 238 -8.29 -8.74 15.72
C PRO A 238 -9.35 -9.40 14.84
N LYS A 239 -10.53 -8.79 14.66
CA LYS A 239 -11.59 -9.31 13.77
C LYS A 239 -11.12 -9.50 12.33
N ASN A 240 -10.13 -8.75 11.88
CA ASN A 240 -9.55 -8.85 10.54
C ASN A 240 -8.66 -10.09 10.35
N LEU A 241 -8.41 -10.88 11.41
CA LEU A 241 -7.64 -12.12 11.36
C LEU A 241 -8.47 -13.36 10.95
N LYS A 242 -9.73 -13.16 10.55
CA LYS A 242 -10.69 -14.24 10.21
C LYS A 242 -10.14 -15.26 9.22
N SER A 243 -9.49 -14.82 8.13
CA SER A 243 -8.96 -15.74 7.12
C SER A 243 -7.81 -16.60 7.65
N LEU A 244 -6.93 -15.99 8.44
CA LEU A 244 -5.82 -16.68 9.10
C LEU A 244 -6.32 -17.71 10.11
N TYR A 245 -7.30 -17.35 10.94
CA TYR A 245 -7.96 -18.27 11.88
C TYR A 245 -8.57 -19.47 11.16
N LYS A 246 -9.40 -19.24 10.13
CA LYS A 246 -10.04 -20.32 9.38
C LYS A 246 -9.03 -21.26 8.74
N THR A 247 -7.89 -20.72 8.30
CA THR A 247 -6.83 -21.54 7.74
C THR A 247 -6.16 -22.39 8.81
N PHE A 248 -5.83 -21.86 9.99
CA PHE A 248 -5.26 -22.68 11.08
C PHE A 248 -6.24 -23.75 11.59
N GLU A 249 -7.51 -23.41 11.75
CA GLU A 249 -8.57 -24.37 12.11
C GLU A 249 -8.69 -25.48 11.07
N TYR A 250 -8.65 -25.12 9.78
CA TYR A 250 -8.67 -26.08 8.67
C TYR A 250 -7.46 -27.04 8.71
N LEU A 251 -6.27 -26.49 8.95
CA LEU A 251 -5.02 -27.25 9.04
C LEU A 251 -4.95 -28.14 10.29
N GLY A 252 -5.85 -27.94 11.26
CA GLY A 252 -5.77 -28.61 12.57
C GLY A 252 -4.63 -28.08 13.45
N ASP A 253 -4.20 -26.84 13.23
CA ASP A 253 -3.13 -26.21 14.00
C ASP A 253 -3.71 -25.54 15.26
N GLU A 254 -3.98 -26.36 16.28
CA GLU A 254 -4.63 -25.92 17.53
C GLU A 254 -3.82 -24.83 18.25
N ASN A 255 -2.49 -24.92 18.21
CA ASN A 255 -1.61 -23.93 18.83
C ASN A 255 -1.77 -22.56 18.16
N ALA A 256 -1.67 -22.51 16.82
CA ALA A 256 -1.84 -21.25 16.09
C ALA A 256 -3.25 -20.67 16.24
N THR A 257 -4.27 -21.54 16.25
CA THR A 257 -5.66 -21.16 16.47
C THR A 257 -5.82 -20.50 17.85
N LYS A 258 -5.26 -21.11 18.90
CA LYS A 258 -5.28 -20.57 20.26
C LYS A 258 -4.55 -19.22 20.37
N GLU A 259 -3.42 -19.05 19.69
CA GLU A 259 -2.71 -17.77 19.67
C GLU A 259 -3.57 -16.65 19.09
N LEU A 260 -4.28 -16.87 17.98
CA LEU A 260 -5.17 -15.85 17.43
C LEU A 260 -6.35 -15.51 18.36
N LEU A 261 -6.90 -16.50 19.07
CA LEU A 261 -7.92 -16.27 20.10
C LEU A 261 -7.37 -15.43 21.26
N ASN A 262 -6.14 -15.70 21.71
CA ASN A 262 -5.46 -14.92 22.75
C ASN A 262 -5.20 -13.47 22.32
N LEU A 263 -4.98 -13.23 21.02
CA LEU A 263 -4.89 -11.88 20.44
C LEU A 263 -6.25 -11.16 20.37
N GLY A 264 -7.33 -11.79 20.83
CA GLY A 264 -8.66 -11.19 20.89
C GLY A 264 -9.50 -11.43 19.63
N TYR A 265 -9.07 -12.30 18.71
CA TYR A 265 -9.98 -12.77 17.66
C TYR A 265 -11.16 -13.50 18.31
N LYS A 266 -12.38 -13.14 17.90
CA LYS A 266 -13.60 -13.83 18.30
C LYS A 266 -14.17 -14.49 17.05
N ASN A 267 -14.29 -15.81 17.09
CA ASN A 267 -15.05 -16.52 16.09
C ASN A 267 -16.53 -16.21 16.33
N ASP A 268 -17.03 -15.15 15.70
CA ASP A 268 -18.46 -14.84 15.69
C ASP A 268 -19.16 -15.93 14.87
N VAL A 269 -19.41 -17.08 15.50
CA VAL A 269 -20.27 -18.14 14.96
C VAL A 269 -21.69 -17.60 14.99
N LYS A 270 -22.16 -17.11 13.85
CA LYS A 270 -23.60 -16.96 13.56
C LYS A 270 -24.08 -18.19 12.83
#